data_AF-A0A7X8QZT2-F1
#
_entry.id   AF-A0A7X8QZT2-F1
#
_cell.length_a   1.000
_cell.length_b   1.000
_cell.length_c   1.000
_cell.angle_alpha   90.00
_cell.angle_beta   90.00
_cell.angle_gamma   90.00
#
_symmetry.space_group_name_H-M   'P 1'
#
loop_
_entity.id
_entity.type
_entity.pdbx_description
1 polymer ?
#
loop_
_entity_poly.entity_id
_entity_poly.type
_entity_poly.pdbx_seq_one_letter_code
_entity_poly.pdbx_strand_id
1 'polypeptide(L)'
;MEQLKYGVGLRAYGQHDPVVEYKRESFDMFEDMITSIQQDTVKMLLHVRKQNVVVEREQVAKPTRASHGEDGVKKPIKRDSVKVGRNDPCPCGSGKKYKNCCG
;
A
#
# COMPACT_ATOMS: atom_id res chain seq x y z
N MET A 1 33.47 1.31 28.11
CA MET A 1 34.35 2.48 27.91
C MET A 1 34.81 3.13 29.20
N GLU A 2 33.91 3.42 30.15
CA GLU A 2 34.28 4.00 31.44
C GLU A 2 35.21 3.09 32.26
N GLN A 3 34.91 1.79 32.29
CA GLN A 3 35.76 0.78 32.94
C GLN A 3 37.18 0.70 32.33
N LEU A 4 37.30 0.92 31.02
CA LEU A 4 38.58 0.95 30.32
C LEU A 4 39.46 2.12 30.80
N LYS A 5 38.85 3.29 31.07
CA LYS A 5 39.56 4.47 31.59
C LYS A 5 40.15 4.19 32.98
N TYR A 6 39.42 3.48 33.84
CA TYR A 6 39.93 3.10 35.17
C TYR A 6 41.06 2.05 35.10
N GLY A 7 41.02 1.13 34.12
CA GLY A 7 42.02 0.08 33.96
C GLY A 7 43.31 0.52 33.27
N VAL A 8 43.25 1.52 32.39
CA VAL A 8 44.39 2.02 31.60
C VAL A 8 45.50 2.62 32.49
N GLY A 9 45.18 3.09 33.69
CA GLY A 9 46.18 3.59 34.65
C GLY A 9 47.19 2.53 35.08
N LEU A 10 46.81 1.24 35.09
CA LEU A 10 47.72 0.14 35.41
C LEU A 10 48.70 -0.17 34.26
N ARG A 11 48.36 0.18 33.01
CA ARG A 11 49.25 0.02 31.85
C ARG A 11 50.36 1.08 31.79
N ALA A 12 50.16 2.21 32.46
CA ALA A 12 51.19 3.25 32.63
C ALA A 12 52.47 2.69 33.30
N TYR A 13 52.32 1.69 34.17
CA TYR A 13 53.46 1.01 34.80
C TYR A 13 54.36 0.29 33.79
N GLY A 14 53.84 -0.07 32.61
CA GLY A 14 54.60 -0.68 31.52
C GLY A 14 55.31 0.31 30.60
N GLN A 15 55.44 1.59 30.99
CA GLN A 15 56.02 2.66 30.15
C GLN A 15 55.27 2.94 28.83
N HIS A 16 54.05 2.43 28.70
CA HIS A 16 53.15 2.77 27.59
C HIS A 16 52.35 4.03 27.92
N ASP A 17 52.11 4.89 26.93
CA ASP A 17 51.28 6.07 27.09
C ASP A 17 49.80 5.66 27.30
N PRO A 18 49.21 5.94 28.48
CA PRO A 18 47.85 5.53 28.81
C PRO A 18 46.79 6.10 27.85
N VAL A 19 47.01 7.31 27.35
CA VAL A 19 46.06 8.01 26.47
C VAL A 19 46.03 7.35 25.09
N VAL A 20 47.20 6.92 24.60
CA VAL A 20 47.32 6.24 23.30
C VAL A 20 46.68 4.86 23.36
N GLU A 21 46.96 4.08 24.42
CA GLU A 21 46.35 2.76 24.63
C GLU A 21 44.83 2.84 24.75
N TYR A 22 44.33 3.82 25.52
CA TYR A 22 42.90 4.07 25.60
C TYR A 22 42.31 4.36 24.22
N LYS A 23 42.92 5.26 23.44
CA LYS A 23 42.41 5.63 22.10
C LYS A 23 42.38 4.44 21.15
N ARG A 24 43.41 3.58 21.17
CA ARG A 24 43.48 2.41 20.29
C ARG A 24 42.40 1.38 20.64
N GLU A 25 42.40 0.91 21.89
CA GLU A 25 41.45 -0.12 22.33
C GLU A 25 40.00 0.39 22.33
N SER A 26 39.79 1.68 22.61
CA SER A 26 38.46 2.29 22.48
C SER A 26 37.94 2.32 21.06
N PHE A 27 38.84 2.53 20.08
CA PHE A 27 38.48 2.54 18.69
C PHE A 27 38.18 1.13 18.18
N ASP A 28 39.00 0.14 18.54
CA ASP A 28 38.78 -1.27 18.18
C ASP A 28 37.41 -1.77 18.69
N MET A 29 37.09 -1.51 19.97
CA MET A 29 35.77 -1.84 20.54
C MET A 29 34.60 -1.12 19.85
N PHE A 30 34.83 0.09 19.34
CA PHE A 30 33.82 0.87 18.65
C PHE A 30 33.56 0.32 17.24
N GLU A 31 34.61 -0.10 16.52
CA GLU A 31 34.46 -0.77 15.22
C GLU A 31 33.71 -2.11 15.34
N ASP A 32 34.02 -2.88 16.39
CA ASP A 32 33.29 -4.13 16.69
C ASP A 32 31.80 -3.86 16.95
N MET A 33 31.49 -2.82 17.72
CA MET A 33 30.10 -2.41 17.98
C MET A 33 29.38 -1.95 16.70
N ILE A 34 30.04 -1.20 15.83
CA ILE A 34 29.46 -0.83 14.53
C ILE A 34 29.14 -2.08 13.71
N THR A 35 30.09 -3.01 13.66
CA THR A 35 29.93 -4.26 12.92
C THR A 35 28.76 -5.09 13.47
N SER A 36 28.60 -5.17 14.79
CA SER A 36 27.47 -5.88 15.39
C SER A 36 26.13 -5.22 15.05
N ILE A 37 26.05 -3.88 15.10
CA ILE A 37 24.84 -3.14 14.73
C ILE A 37 24.47 -3.39 13.26
N GLN A 38 25.45 -3.37 12.36
CA GLN A 38 25.21 -3.67 10.94
C GLN A 38 24.68 -5.10 10.74
N GLN A 39 25.24 -6.09 11.44
CA GLN A 39 24.75 -7.46 11.37
C GLN A 39 23.34 -7.60 11.95
N ASP A 40 23.06 -6.97 13.08
CA ASP A 40 21.75 -7.02 13.75
C ASP A 40 20.66 -6.34 12.93
N THR A 41 20.96 -5.20 12.30
CA THR A 41 20.00 -4.51 11.43
C THR A 41 19.61 -5.38 10.23
N VAL A 42 20.59 -5.99 9.54
CA VAL A 42 20.34 -6.91 8.43
C VAL A 42 19.55 -8.13 8.90
N LYS A 43 19.95 -8.73 10.03
CA LYS A 43 19.25 -9.86 10.63
C LYS A 43 17.80 -9.51 10.94
N MET A 44 17.56 -8.36 11.56
CA MET A 44 16.22 -7.90 11.90
C MET A 44 15.37 -7.75 10.63
N LEU A 45 15.88 -7.04 9.60
CA LEU A 45 15.19 -6.85 8.33
C LEU A 45 14.80 -8.19 7.66
N LEU A 46 15.70 -9.18 7.69
CA LEU A 46 15.45 -10.49 7.10
C LEU A 46 14.49 -11.37 7.92
N HIS A 47 14.39 -11.14 9.23
CA HIS A 47 13.50 -11.89 10.12
C HIS A 47 12.18 -11.16 10.42
N VAL A 48 11.98 -9.93 9.91
CA VAL A 48 10.70 -9.21 10.08
C VAL A 48 9.57 -10.00 9.42
N ARG A 49 8.73 -10.61 10.24
CA ARG A 49 7.44 -11.17 9.79
C ARG A 49 6.43 -10.03 9.80
N LYS A 50 5.95 -9.63 8.61
CA LYS A 50 4.76 -8.78 8.53
C LYS A 50 3.58 -9.57 9.11
N GLN A 51 3.05 -9.12 10.25
CA GLN A 51 1.69 -9.47 10.60
C GLN A 51 0.80 -8.86 9.53
N ASN A 52 0.21 -9.71 8.68
CA ASN A 52 -0.85 -9.31 7.77
C ASN A 52 -2.06 -8.94 8.64
N VAL A 53 -2.00 -7.78 9.28
CA VAL A 53 -3.18 -7.13 9.85
C VAL A 53 -3.99 -6.74 8.63
N VAL A 54 -5.04 -7.50 8.37
CA VAL A 54 -6.08 -7.10 7.44
C VAL A 54 -6.66 -5.83 8.06
N VAL A 55 -6.18 -4.68 7.61
CA VAL A 55 -6.77 -3.40 7.96
C VAL A 55 -8.10 -3.36 7.24
N GLU A 56 -9.14 -3.91 7.88
CA GLU A 56 -10.50 -3.71 7.44
C GLU A 56 -10.75 -2.21 7.48
N ARG A 57 -10.88 -1.61 6.29
CA ARG A 57 -11.19 -0.20 6.15
C ARG A 57 -12.60 0.00 6.66
N GLU A 58 -12.73 0.36 7.93
CA GLU A 58 -13.99 0.77 8.50
C GLU A 58 -14.48 2.00 7.74
N GLN A 59 -15.67 1.91 7.14
CA GLN A 59 -16.24 3.03 6.40
C GLN A 59 -16.58 4.14 7.40
N VAL A 60 -15.69 5.14 7.50
CA VAL A 60 -15.81 6.29 8.41
C VAL A 60 -17.07 7.13 8.14
N ALA A 61 -17.65 7.02 6.94
CA ALA A 61 -18.88 7.71 6.58
C ALA A 61 -19.93 6.72 6.07
N LYS A 62 -21.01 6.53 6.85
CA LYS A 62 -22.26 6.01 6.30
C LYS A 62 -22.80 7.08 5.34
N PRO A 63 -23.10 6.75 4.08
CA PRO A 63 -23.65 7.74 3.15
C PRO A 63 -25.00 8.21 3.71
N THR A 64 -25.03 9.42 4.25
CA THR A 64 -26.26 10.08 4.64
C THR A 64 -27.09 10.21 3.38
N ARG A 65 -28.22 9.49 3.34
CA ARG A 65 -29.15 9.48 2.21
C ARG A 65 -29.47 10.94 1.87
N ALA A 66 -29.08 11.38 0.68
CA ALA A 66 -29.60 12.63 0.14
C ALA A 66 -31.11 12.38 -0.05
N SER A 67 -31.94 13.01 0.79
CA SER A 67 -33.39 13.08 0.57
C SER A 67 -33.62 13.94 -0.66
N HIS A 68 -33.38 13.38 -1.84
CA HIS A 68 -34.08 13.81 -3.03
C HIS A 68 -35.51 13.28 -2.87
N GLY A 69 -36.46 14.20 -2.90
CA GLY A 69 -37.87 13.98 -2.58
C GLY A 69 -38.47 12.71 -3.19
N GLU A 70 -39.48 12.21 -2.49
CA GLU A 70 -40.29 11.06 -2.87
C GLU A 70 -40.78 11.16 -4.32
N ASP A 71 -40.10 10.47 -5.22
CA ASP A 71 -40.68 10.06 -6.49
C ASP A 71 -40.00 8.77 -6.91
N GLY A 72 -40.78 7.69 -6.89
CA GLY A 72 -40.34 6.34 -7.17
C GLY A 72 -39.51 6.25 -8.44
N VAL A 73 -38.48 5.40 -8.41
CA VAL A 73 -37.59 5.10 -9.52
C VAL A 73 -38.40 4.88 -10.81
N LYS A 74 -38.47 5.91 -11.67
CA LYS A 74 -39.09 5.80 -13.00
C LYS A 74 -38.22 4.87 -13.83
N LYS A 75 -38.60 3.59 -13.91
CA LYS A 75 -37.96 2.61 -14.77
C LYS A 75 -38.07 3.10 -16.23
N PRO A 76 -37.02 2.97 -17.06
CA PRO A 76 -37.08 3.38 -18.45
C PRO A 76 -38.17 2.59 -19.19
N ILE A 77 -39.05 3.31 -19.89
CA ILE A 77 -40.13 2.74 -20.68
C ILE A 77 -39.50 1.89 -21.79
N LYS A 78 -39.63 0.57 -21.70
CA LYS A 78 -39.29 -0.33 -22.81
C LYS A 78 -40.42 -0.29 -23.83
N ARG A 79 -40.09 -0.14 -25.11
CA ARG A 79 -41.09 -0.21 -26.21
C ARG A 79 -41.57 -1.66 -26.36
N ASP A 80 -42.88 -1.86 -26.37
CA ASP A 80 -43.50 -3.18 -26.57
C ASP A 80 -43.42 -3.66 -28.03
N SER A 81 -43.24 -2.76 -29.00
CA SER A 81 -43.16 -3.10 -30.42
C SER A 81 -41.73 -3.09 -30.97
N VAL A 82 -41.42 -4.08 -31.82
CA VAL A 82 -40.16 -4.17 -32.55
C VAL A 82 -40.02 -2.94 -33.44
N LYS A 83 -38.88 -2.24 -33.34
CA LYS A 83 -38.57 -1.10 -34.21
C LYS A 83 -38.35 -1.62 -35.64
N VAL A 84 -39.36 -1.48 -36.49
CA VAL A 84 -39.27 -1.87 -37.91
C VAL A 84 -38.21 -0.99 -38.60
N GLY A 85 -37.18 -1.63 -39.14
CA GLY A 85 -36.12 -0.98 -39.88
C GLY A 85 -36.56 -0.58 -41.28
N ARG A 86 -35.93 0.46 -41.84
CA ARG A 86 -36.31 1.04 -43.15
C ARG A 86 -36.36 0.03 -44.31
N ASN A 87 -35.58 -1.05 -44.24
CA ASN A 87 -35.51 -2.10 -45.27
C ASN A 87 -36.25 -3.41 -44.89
N ASP A 88 -36.84 -3.51 -43.69
CA ASP A 88 -37.55 -4.71 -43.22
C ASP A 88 -38.88 -4.91 -43.96
N PRO A 89 -39.43 -6.14 -44.02
CA PRO A 89 -40.75 -6.37 -44.59
C PRO A 89 -41.80 -5.53 -43.88
N CYS A 90 -42.62 -4.81 -44.66
CA CYS A 90 -43.58 -3.88 -44.08
C CYS A 90 -44.70 -4.64 -43.32
N PRO A 91 -45.05 -4.22 -42.08
CA PRO A 91 -46.14 -4.85 -41.30
C PRO A 91 -47.53 -4.68 -41.95
N CYS A 92 -47.65 -3.87 -43.02
CA CYS A 92 -48.85 -3.73 -43.85
C CYS A 92 -49.20 -5.00 -44.66
N GLY A 93 -48.34 -6.03 -44.66
CA GLY A 93 -48.57 -7.29 -45.39
C GLY A 93 -48.35 -7.20 -46.91
N SER A 94 -47.87 -6.07 -47.43
CA SER A 94 -47.72 -5.83 -48.88
C SER A 94 -46.54 -6.55 -49.55
N GLY A 95 -45.73 -7.29 -48.78
CA GLY A 95 -44.51 -7.97 -49.27
C GLY A 95 -43.36 -7.06 -49.70
N LYS A 96 -43.53 -5.73 -49.64
CA LYS A 96 -42.51 -4.73 -50.00
C LYS A 96 -41.72 -4.28 -48.75
N LYS A 97 -40.48 -3.81 -48.94
CA LYS A 97 -39.66 -3.20 -47.87
C LYS A 97 -40.39 -1.99 -47.26
N TYR A 98 -40.25 -1.75 -45.96
CA TYR A 98 -40.96 -0.70 -45.21
C TYR A 98 -40.88 0.68 -45.90
N LYS A 99 -39.68 1.10 -46.33
CA LYS A 99 -39.47 2.34 -47.10
C LYS A 99 -40.27 2.48 -48.39
N ASN A 100 -40.75 1.38 -48.95
CA ASN A 100 -41.50 1.32 -50.20
C ASN A 100 -42.99 0.95 -49.98
N CYS A 101 -43.48 0.81 -48.73
CA CYS A 101 -44.92 0.66 -48.39
C CYS A 101 -45.36 1.78 -47.44
N CYS A 102 -45.18 1.61 -46.12
CA CYS A 102 -45.70 2.50 -45.07
C CYS A 102 -44.63 3.38 -44.43
N GLY A 103 -43.56 3.68 -45.19
CA GLY A 103 -42.37 4.41 -44.74
C GLY A 103 -42.65 5.53 -43.76
#